data_AF-A0A1I1UIS2-F1
#
_entry.id   AF-A0A1I1UIS2-F1
#
_cell.length_a   1.000
_cell.length_b   1.000
_cell.length_c   1.000
_cell.angle_alpha   90.00
_cell.angle_beta   90.00
_cell.angle_gamma   90.00
#
_symmetry.space_group_name_H-M   'P 1'
#
loop_
_entity.id
_entity.type
_entity.pdbx_description
1 polymer ?
#
loop_
_entity_poly.entity_id
_entity_poly.type
_entity_poly.pdbx_seq_one_letter_code
_entity_poly.pdbx_strand_id
1 'polypeptide(L)' 'MSRPLRLEFVGALYHVTSRGNERKPIFRNESDFSTFIDVLGTPIITKFKNRQSYFSD' A
#
# COMPACT_ATOMS: atom_id res chain seq x y z
N MET A 1 19.92 -3.75 -10.18
CA MET A 1 19.74 -4.71 -9.08
C MET A 1 18.42 -5.45 -9.26
N SER A 2 18.47 -6.79 -9.24
CA SER A 2 17.27 -7.65 -9.27
C SER A 2 16.40 -7.33 -8.07
N ARG A 3 15.13 -6.98 -8.31
CA ARG A 3 14.16 -6.68 -7.26
C ARG A 3 13.54 -8.03 -6.86
N PRO A 4 13.52 -8.39 -5.57
CA PRO A 4 12.86 -9.61 -5.12
C PRO A 4 11.41 -9.64 -5.62
N LEU A 5 10.93 -10.83 -5.98
CA LEU A 5 9.54 -11.01 -6.40
C LEU A 5 8.62 -10.56 -5.25
N ARG A 6 7.70 -9.64 -5.53
CA ARG A 6 6.70 -9.21 -4.56
C ARG A 6 5.66 -10.31 -4.44
N LEU A 7 5.87 -11.22 -3.50
CA LEU A 7 4.92 -12.29 -3.20
C LEU A 7 3.72 -11.73 -2.42
N GLU A 8 2.53 -12.02 -2.92
CA GLU A 8 1.24 -11.71 -2.29
C GLU A 8 0.75 -13.00 -1.60
N PHE A 9 0.42 -12.93 -0.30
CA PHE A 9 -0.03 -14.03 0.54
C PHE A 9 -1.30 -13.62 1.27
N VAL A 10 -2.26 -14.53 1.35
CA VAL A 10 -3.52 -14.31 2.07
C VAL A 10 -3.22 -14.25 3.57
N GLY A 11 -3.70 -13.19 4.25
CA GLY A 11 -3.55 -13.02 5.70
C GLY A 11 -2.14 -12.63 6.17
N ALA A 12 -1.20 -12.36 5.26
CA ALA A 12 0.14 -11.92 5.65
C ALA A 12 0.16 -10.47 6.16
N LEU A 13 1.00 -10.22 7.17
CA LEU A 13 1.26 -8.88 7.67
C LEU A 13 2.29 -8.18 6.77
N TYR A 14 1.89 -7.06 6.18
CA TYR A 14 2.76 -6.26 5.31
C TYR A 14 3.22 -5.00 6.03
N HIS A 15 4.54 -4.78 6.09
CA HIS A 15 5.12 -3.51 6.50
C HIS A 15 5.37 -2.65 5.26
N VAL A 16 4.59 -1.58 5.10
CA VAL A 16 4.70 -0.63 4.00
C VAL A 16 5.36 0.64 4.51
N THR A 17 6.50 1.01 3.91
CA THR A 17 7.18 2.26 4.20
C THR A 17 7.23 3.13 2.94
N SER A 18 7.00 4.42 3.11
CA SER A 18 7.15 5.42 2.05
C SER A 18 8.29 6.37 2.40
N ARG A 19 9.11 6.72 1.42
CA ARG A 19 10.21 7.67 1.57
C ARG A 19 10.06 8.77 0.52
N GLY A 20 10.14 10.02 0.96
CA GLY A 20 10.12 11.16 0.05
C GLY A 20 11.32 11.15 -0.89
N ASN A 21 11.09 11.54 -2.14
CA ASN A 21 12.17 11.70 -3.09
C ASN A 21 13.19 12.72 -2.55
N GLU A 22 14.48 12.45 -2.70
CA GLU A 22 15.56 13.32 -2.19
C GLU A 22 15.49 13.63 -0.68
N ARG A 23 14.89 12.76 0.14
CA ARG A 23 14.63 13.01 1.59
C ARG A 23 13.72 14.21 1.87
N LYS A 24 12.97 14.67 0.87
CA LYS A 24 11.98 15.72 1.07
C LYS A 24 10.86 15.23 2.00
N PRO A 25 10.23 16.13 2.77
CA PRO A 25 9.04 15.78 3.54
C PRO A 25 7.95 15.25 2.61
N ILE A 26 7.39 14.09 2.97
CA ILE A 26 6.28 13.45 2.23
C ILE A 26 4.98 14.19 2.51
N PHE A 27 4.78 14.58 3.76
CA PHE A 27 3.64 15.36 4.24
C PHE A 27 4.17 16.74 4.58
N ARG A 28 3.58 17.78 4.00
CA ARG A 28 3.92 19.16 4.34
C ARG A 28 3.05 19.62 5.50
N ASN A 29 1.80 19.16 5.53
CA ASN A 29 0.82 19.43 6.58
C ASN A 29 0.11 18.14 7.03
N GLU A 30 -0.57 18.20 8.18
CA GLU A 30 -1.37 17.08 8.72
C GLU A 30 -2.52 16.67 7.80
N SER A 31 -3.08 17.61 7.03
CA SER A 31 -4.08 17.33 5.98
C SER A 31 -3.56 16.44 4.86
N ASP A 32 -2.26 16.49 4.57
CA ASP A 32 -1.65 15.64 3.55
C ASP A 32 -1.58 14.19 4.05
N PHE A 33 -1.38 14.01 5.36
CA PHE A 33 -1.40 12.70 5.99
C PHE A 33 -2.79 12.08 5.97
N SER A 34 -3.85 12.84 6.30
CA SER A 34 -5.23 12.34 6.22
C SER A 34 -5.58 11.92 4.78
N THR A 35 -5.27 12.78 3.81
CA THR A 35 -5.48 12.49 2.38
C THR A 35 -4.69 11.25 1.94
N PHE A 36 -3.47 11.07 2.42
CA PHE A 36 -2.66 9.90 2.13
C PHE A 36 -3.26 8.60 2.68
N ILE A 37 -3.81 8.63 3.89
CA ILE A 37 -4.51 7.47 4.46
C ILE A 37 -5.79 7.16 3.68
N ASP A 38 -6.55 8.17 3.26
CA ASP A 38 -7.75 7.98 2.45
C ASP A 38 -7.42 7.34 1.09
N VAL A 39 -6.37 7.84 0.43
CA VAL A 39 -5.86 7.33 -0.85
C VAL A 39 -5.20 5.97 -0.70
N LEU A 40 -4.65 5.60 0.46
CA LEU A 40 -4.17 4.23 0.69
C LEU A 40 -5.35 3.29 0.95
N GLY A 41 -6.29 3.68 1.80
CA GLY A 41 -7.39 2.84 2.24
C GLY A 41 -8.28 2.38 1.08
N THR A 42 -8.71 3.30 0.21
CA THR A 42 -9.67 2.98 -0.86
C THR A 42 -9.14 1.97 -1.90
N PRO A 43 -8.01 2.19 -2.59
CA PRO A 43 -7.52 1.28 -3.61
C PRO A 43 -6.87 0.02 -3.01
N ILE A 44 -6.25 0.08 -1.82
CA ILE A 44 -5.65 -1.12 -1.20
C ILE A 44 -6.77 -2.09 -0.81
N ILE A 45 -7.78 -1.63 -0.09
CA ILE A 45 -8.91 -2.48 0.32
C ILE A 45 -9.63 -3.04 -0.93
N THR A 46 -9.84 -2.21 -1.95
CA THR A 46 -10.51 -2.63 -3.20
C THR A 46 -9.67 -3.65 -3.97
N LYS A 47 -8.35 -3.44 -4.10
CA LYS A 47 -7.45 -4.36 -4.80
C LYS A 47 -7.30 -5.70 -4.08
N PHE A 48 -7.26 -5.69 -2.74
CA PHE A 48 -7.22 -6.94 -1.95
C PHE A 48 -8.56 -7.69 -2.00
N LYS A 49 -9.71 -7.01 -1.95
CA LYS A 49 -11.03 -7.65 -2.05
C LYS A 49 -11.28 -8.27 -3.43
N ASN A 50 -10.94 -7.57 -4.51
CA ASN A 50 -11.20 -8.04 -5.87
C ASN A 50 -10.31 -9.21 -6.33
N ARG A 51 -9.27 -9.57 -5.56
CA ARG A 51 -8.37 -10.70 -5.88
C ARG A 51 -8.57 -11.94 -5.01
N GLN A 52 -9.30 -11.85 -3.89
CA GLN A 52 -9.67 -13.03 -3.11
C GLN A 52 -10.72 -13.91 -3.81
N SER A 53 -11.48 -13.35 -4.75
CA SER A 53 -12.53 -14.07 -5.50
C SER A 53 -12.01 -15.13 -6.49
N TYR A 54 -10.69 -15.30 -6.63
CA TYR A 54 -10.06 -16.29 -7.52
C TYR A 54 -9.58 -17.55 -6.79
N PHE A 55 -9.76 -17.64 -5.46
CA PHE A 55 -9.29 -18.76 -4.63
C PHE A 55 -10.45 -19.55 -3.98
N SER A 56 -11.66 -19.40 -4.50
CA SER A 56 -12.82 -20.22 -4.15
C SER A 56 -13.19 -21.10 -5.35
N ASP A 57 -12.31 -22.04 -5.68
CA ASP A 57 -12.57 -23.31 -6.38
C ASP A 57 -11.52 -24.33 -5.92
#